data_AF-A0A139DC54-F1
#
_entry.id   AF-A0A139DC54-F1
#
_cell.length_a   1.000
_cell.length_b   1.000
_cell.length_c   1.000
_cell.angle_alpha   90.00
_cell.angle_beta   90.00
_cell.angle_gamma   90.00
#
_symmetry.space_group_name_H-M   'P 1'
#
loop_
_entity.id
_entity.type
_entity.pdbx_description
1 polymer ?
#
loop_
_entity_poly.entity_id
_entity_poly.type
_entity_poly.pdbx_seq_one_letter_code
_entity_poly.pdbx_strand_id
1 'polypeptide(L)'
;WLHASPGSDSARITGLWAAIIYSTMALGFVSAGTVMTDSFLALATTLVIASLVIRLQGGTPLWGWLFFIGLALGLLAKGPLVLVLTGLPVFVWVALNRQWHTLWQTLPWVRGTALMLLIALPWYILAELKTPGFFDYFIIGEHFKRFLVSGWEGDLYGSAHDRARGTIWLYLVQASFPWGLIAAATWAWSLLGKQSSDDIWHTQYPGLTTMLIAAALTPAVFFTFSGNVLWTYILPGLPFLAILTAGLLQRNGKPSLTKFALASSLAIPILGTAAGAWFAVNPGQLKTERELVQRIDAMPEYSPADLFYLDEAPFSARFYTQGQVNTVDSKILKSQIASDYWAKGKLFAEMKGGQSVIKQLAPSAKLIDSSRRYRVYQVAPVANQFPDVKTAPKGQ
;
A
#
# COMPACT_ATOMS: atom_id res chain seq x y z
N TRP A 1 24.92 16.59 -1.84
CA TRP A 1 25.33 15.91 -0.61
C TRP A 1 25.93 14.55 -0.94
N LEU A 2 25.22 13.59 -1.52
CA LEU A 2 25.83 12.29 -1.83
C LEU A 2 26.88 12.29 -2.98
N HIS A 3 26.89 13.32 -3.82
CA HIS A 3 27.90 13.53 -4.87
C HIS A 3 29.15 14.23 -4.30
N ALA A 4 30.34 13.87 -4.79
CA ALA A 4 31.63 14.40 -4.33
C ALA A 4 31.72 15.95 -4.39
N SER A 5 31.06 16.54 -5.40
CA SER A 5 30.88 17.99 -5.55
C SER A 5 29.38 18.32 -5.52
N PRO A 6 28.77 18.57 -4.36
CA PRO A 6 27.32 18.75 -4.20
C PRO A 6 26.68 19.86 -5.04
N GLY A 7 27.43 20.89 -5.43
CA GLY A 7 26.95 22.03 -6.21
C GLY A 7 27.21 21.94 -7.71
N SER A 8 27.76 20.83 -8.21
CA SER A 8 28.07 20.70 -9.64
C SER A 8 26.85 20.30 -10.46
N ASP A 9 26.92 20.55 -11.78
CA ASP A 9 25.89 20.08 -12.72
C ASP A 9 25.74 18.56 -12.71
N SER A 10 26.83 17.81 -12.51
CA SER A 10 26.78 16.35 -12.37
C SER A 10 25.96 15.93 -11.15
N ALA A 11 26.10 16.62 -10.01
CA ALA A 11 25.28 16.34 -8.82
C ALA A 11 23.80 16.62 -9.10
N ARG A 12 23.50 17.72 -9.78
CA ARG A 12 22.13 18.09 -10.19
C ARG A 12 21.53 17.05 -11.14
N ILE A 13 22.26 16.65 -12.18
CA ILE A 13 21.85 15.63 -13.15
C ILE A 13 21.57 14.31 -12.43
N THR A 14 22.41 13.91 -11.47
CA THR A 14 22.17 12.67 -10.73
C THR A 14 20.93 12.75 -9.86
N GLY A 15 20.71 13.89 -9.18
CA GLY A 15 19.50 14.12 -8.39
C GLY A 15 18.23 14.03 -9.25
N LEU A 16 18.27 14.61 -10.46
CA LEU A 16 17.19 14.50 -11.44
C LEU A 16 16.97 13.06 -11.89
N TRP A 17 18.04 12.31 -12.18
CA TRP A 17 17.94 10.89 -12.50
C TRP A 17 17.33 10.08 -11.35
N ALA A 18 17.73 10.31 -10.10
CA ALA A 18 17.13 9.63 -8.95
C ALA A 18 15.62 9.91 -8.85
N ALA A 19 15.19 11.16 -9.10
CA ALA A 19 13.77 11.52 -9.13
C ALA A 19 13.01 10.84 -10.28
N ILE A 20 13.57 10.86 -11.51
CA ILE A 20 12.99 10.19 -12.68
C ILE A 20 12.89 8.68 -12.44
N ILE A 21 13.94 8.07 -11.92
CA ILE A 21 13.99 6.65 -11.62
C ILE A 21 12.90 6.29 -10.61
N TYR A 22 12.83 7.00 -9.48
CA TYR A 22 11.80 6.75 -8.47
C TYR A 22 10.37 6.92 -9.03
N SER A 23 10.11 8.00 -9.77
CA SER A 23 8.77 8.28 -10.31
C SER A 23 8.35 7.32 -11.42
N THR A 24 9.31 6.62 -12.04
CA THR A 24 9.06 5.66 -13.12
C THR A 24 9.33 4.20 -12.72
N MET A 25 9.59 3.94 -11.43
CA MET A 25 9.43 2.61 -10.83
C MET A 25 7.95 2.25 -10.79
N ALA A 26 7.59 0.98 -11.03
CA ALA A 26 6.20 0.54 -11.06
C ALA A 26 5.40 0.94 -9.81
N LEU A 27 5.93 0.67 -8.61
CA LEU A 27 5.25 1.04 -7.36
C LEU A 27 5.32 2.56 -7.09
N GLY A 28 6.43 3.22 -7.45
CA GLY A 28 6.54 4.68 -7.35
C GLY A 28 5.46 5.40 -8.17
N PHE A 29 5.29 5.01 -9.42
CA PHE A 29 4.27 5.54 -10.33
C PHE A 29 2.84 5.23 -9.84
N VAL A 30 2.55 3.97 -9.49
CA VAL A 30 1.22 3.57 -9.00
C VAL A 30 0.88 4.32 -7.71
N SER A 31 1.83 4.47 -6.78
CA SER A 31 1.61 5.16 -5.52
C SER A 31 1.19 6.63 -5.67
N ALA A 32 1.59 7.29 -6.77
CA ALA A 32 1.21 8.66 -7.08
C ALA A 32 -0.28 8.80 -7.44
N GLY A 33 -0.90 7.73 -7.96
CA GLY A 33 -2.32 7.70 -8.34
C GLY A 33 -3.25 7.09 -7.29
N THR A 34 -2.74 6.70 -6.12
CA THR A 34 -3.50 5.98 -5.08
C THR A 34 -3.42 6.68 -3.74
N VAL A 35 -4.53 6.66 -2.99
CA VAL A 35 -4.54 7.11 -1.60
C VAL A 35 -4.13 5.95 -0.69
N MET A 36 -2.88 5.97 -0.21
CA MET A 36 -2.33 4.95 0.68
C MET A 36 -1.45 5.55 1.78
N THR A 37 -1.50 4.97 2.98
CA THR A 37 -0.68 5.40 4.12
C THR A 37 0.82 5.16 3.89
N ASP A 38 1.17 4.18 3.05
CA ASP A 38 2.54 3.78 2.74
C ASP A 38 3.36 4.93 2.13
N SER A 39 2.73 5.83 1.38
CA SER A 39 3.40 7.00 0.79
C SER A 39 3.88 7.99 1.87
N PHE A 40 3.11 8.17 2.94
CA PHE A 40 3.53 9.00 4.08
C PHE A 40 4.68 8.35 4.86
N LEU A 41 4.66 7.03 5.03
CA LEU A 41 5.77 6.31 5.62
C LEU A 41 7.04 6.43 4.76
N ALA A 42 6.92 6.30 3.43
CA ALA A 42 8.06 6.46 2.53
C ALA A 42 8.66 7.88 2.56
N LEU A 43 7.81 8.92 2.64
CA LEU A 43 8.26 10.29 2.86
C LEU A 43 9.01 10.41 4.20
N ALA A 44 8.43 9.88 5.28
CA ALA A 44 9.01 9.91 6.60
C ALA A 44 10.38 9.22 6.66
N THR A 45 10.49 7.97 6.17
CA THR A 45 11.77 7.24 6.14
C THR A 45 12.81 7.94 5.26
N THR A 46 12.39 8.49 4.11
CA THR A 46 13.27 9.27 3.23
C THR A 46 13.78 10.51 3.94
N LEU A 47 12.91 11.27 4.62
CA LEU A 47 13.28 12.45 5.37
C LEU A 47 14.28 12.12 6.47
N VAL A 48 14.07 11.03 7.21
CA VAL A 48 14.98 10.58 8.28
C VAL A 48 16.38 10.29 7.73
N ILE A 49 16.48 9.39 6.74
CA ILE A 49 17.79 8.97 6.22
C ILE A 49 18.47 10.11 5.46
N ALA A 50 17.74 10.87 4.62
CA ALA A 50 18.29 12.01 3.91
C ALA A 50 18.79 13.09 4.88
N SER A 51 18.04 13.38 5.94
CA SER A 51 18.44 14.32 6.98
C SER A 51 19.74 13.92 7.66
N LEU A 52 19.88 12.63 8.02
CA LEU A 52 21.12 12.13 8.61
C LEU A 52 22.28 12.23 7.62
N VAL A 53 22.10 11.81 6.37
CA VAL A 53 23.11 11.93 5.31
C VAL A 53 23.59 13.37 5.16
N ILE A 54 22.66 14.33 5.05
CA ILE A 54 22.99 15.73 4.84
C ILE A 54 23.69 16.30 6.08
N ARG A 55 23.20 15.95 7.28
CA ARG A 55 23.78 16.42 8.54
C ARG A 55 25.20 15.89 8.76
N LEU A 56 25.47 14.63 8.43
CA LEU A 56 26.82 14.03 8.51
C LEU A 56 27.81 14.77 7.60
N GLN A 57 27.35 15.28 6.46
CA GLN A 57 28.20 15.98 5.49
C GLN A 57 28.31 17.50 5.74
N GLY A 58 28.02 17.97 6.95
CA GLY A 58 28.14 19.39 7.30
C GLY A 58 26.92 20.23 6.97
N GLY A 59 25.78 19.62 6.62
CA GLY A 59 24.51 20.33 6.51
C GLY A 59 24.10 21.02 7.81
N THR A 60 23.26 22.05 7.68
CA THR A 60 22.83 22.89 8.82
C THR A 60 22.15 22.08 9.93
N PRO A 61 22.11 22.59 11.18
CA PRO A 61 21.44 21.91 12.29
C PRO A 61 19.95 21.60 12.05
N LEU A 62 19.29 22.31 11.12
CA LEU A 62 17.91 22.06 10.72
C LEU A 62 17.68 20.59 10.33
N TRP A 63 18.63 19.98 9.61
CA TRP A 63 18.53 18.57 9.22
C TRP A 63 18.54 17.63 10.41
N GLY A 64 19.25 17.98 11.50
CA GLY A 64 19.17 17.22 12.75
C GLY A 64 17.75 17.22 13.34
N TRP A 65 16.99 18.30 13.19
CA TRP A 65 15.59 18.37 13.63
C TRP A 65 14.63 17.68 12.66
N LEU A 66 14.86 17.83 11.35
CA LEU A 66 14.08 17.15 10.30
C LEU A 66 14.18 15.62 10.42
N PHE A 67 15.30 15.08 10.91
CA PHE A 67 15.43 13.68 11.28
C PHE A 67 14.32 13.26 12.28
N PHE A 68 14.19 13.98 13.40
CA PHE A 68 13.18 13.66 14.43
C PHE A 68 11.75 13.97 13.99
N ILE A 69 11.55 15.01 13.19
CA ILE A 69 10.24 15.30 12.57
C ILE A 69 9.85 14.15 11.64
N GLY A 70 10.78 13.63 10.84
CA GLY A 70 10.54 12.45 10.00
C GLY A 70 10.15 11.22 10.81
N LEU A 71 10.80 10.96 11.95
CA LEU A 71 10.39 9.89 12.87
C LEU A 71 8.97 10.10 13.40
N ALA A 72 8.61 11.34 13.80
CA ALA A 72 7.27 11.66 14.29
C ALA A 72 6.20 11.45 13.21
N LEU A 73 6.46 11.90 11.97
CA LEU A 73 5.56 11.68 10.84
C LEU A 73 5.37 10.19 10.54
N GLY A 74 6.45 9.40 10.62
CA GLY A 74 6.35 7.95 10.41
C GLY A 74 5.57 7.23 11.50
N LEU A 75 5.74 7.66 12.76
CA LEU A 75 4.94 7.15 13.88
C LEU A 75 3.45 7.40 13.64
N LEU A 76 3.08 8.64 13.32
CA LEU A 76 1.70 9.00 13.02
C LEU A 76 1.14 8.32 11.77
N ALA A 77 1.98 8.06 10.76
CA ALA A 77 1.55 7.45 9.51
C ALA A 77 1.34 5.93 9.61
N LYS A 78 2.29 5.21 10.22
CA LYS A 78 2.29 3.73 10.24
C LYS A 78 2.94 3.14 11.49
N GLY A 79 2.90 3.86 12.61
CA GLY A 79 3.32 3.36 13.91
C GLY A 79 4.83 3.17 14.06
N PRO A 80 5.27 2.35 15.05
CA PRO A 80 6.68 2.12 15.36
C PRO A 80 7.50 1.50 14.22
N LEU A 81 6.87 1.06 13.13
CA LEU A 81 7.56 0.52 11.95
C LEU A 81 8.61 1.50 11.39
N VAL A 82 8.38 2.82 11.46
CA VAL A 82 9.38 3.81 11.02
C VAL A 82 10.72 3.67 11.76
N LEU A 83 10.68 3.33 13.05
CA LEU A 83 11.87 3.17 13.88
C LEU A 83 12.70 1.98 13.41
N VAL A 84 12.04 0.90 12.99
CA VAL A 84 12.71 -0.28 12.42
C VAL A 84 13.30 0.05 11.05
N LEU A 85 12.49 0.63 10.16
CA LEU A 85 12.88 0.88 8.76
C LEU A 85 13.98 1.93 8.61
N THR A 86 14.13 2.82 9.58
CA THR A 86 15.21 3.82 9.60
C THR A 86 16.33 3.47 10.56
N GLY A 87 16.01 2.85 11.70
CA GLY A 87 16.98 2.43 12.70
C GLY A 87 17.88 1.30 12.22
N LEU A 88 17.35 0.31 11.48
CA LEU A 88 18.18 -0.79 10.98
C LEU A 88 19.26 -0.33 9.98
N PRO A 89 18.98 0.52 8.97
CA PRO A 89 20.00 1.09 8.10
C PRO A 89 21.07 1.89 8.86
N VAL A 90 20.65 2.72 9.81
CA VAL A 90 21.55 3.54 10.63
C VAL A 90 22.41 2.64 11.51
N PHE A 91 21.82 1.62 12.15
CA PHE A 91 22.53 0.64 12.96
C PHE A 91 23.58 -0.11 12.14
N VAL A 92 23.23 -0.64 10.97
CA VAL A 92 24.16 -1.33 10.06
C VAL A 92 25.33 -0.41 9.68
N TRP A 93 25.04 0.84 9.33
CA TRP A 93 26.09 1.82 9.02
C TRP A 93 27.02 2.06 10.22
N VAL A 94 26.47 2.35 11.39
CA VAL A 94 27.26 2.65 12.59
C VAL A 94 28.09 1.43 13.04
N ALA A 95 27.49 0.24 13.04
CA ALA A 95 28.14 -0.99 13.47
C ALA A 95 29.33 -1.35 12.57
N LEU A 96 29.16 -1.27 11.24
CA LEU A 96 30.20 -1.62 10.28
C LEU A 96 31.31 -0.55 10.19
N ASN A 97 30.97 0.73 10.36
CA ASN A 97 31.91 1.84 10.19
C ASN A 97 32.43 2.42 11.51
N ARG A 98 32.01 1.87 12.66
CA ARG A 98 32.34 2.32 14.02
C ARG A 98 32.02 3.80 14.29
N GLN A 99 30.95 4.32 13.69
CA GLN A 99 30.57 5.74 13.73
C GLN A 99 29.65 6.11 14.91
N TRP A 100 29.71 5.38 16.03
CA TRP A 100 28.78 5.53 17.16
C TRP A 100 28.84 6.93 17.77
N HIS A 101 30.06 7.39 18.05
CA HIS A 101 30.31 8.70 18.61
C HIS A 101 29.86 9.82 17.64
N THR A 102 30.17 9.67 16.35
CA THR A 102 29.74 10.59 15.29
C THR A 102 28.23 10.72 15.26
N LEU A 103 27.48 9.62 15.27
CA LEU A 103 26.01 9.64 15.29
C LEU A 103 25.48 10.39 16.52
N TRP A 104 26.07 10.15 17.70
CA TRP A 104 25.65 10.81 18.93
C TRP A 104 25.86 12.32 18.91
N GLN A 105 26.98 12.80 18.35
CA GLN A 105 27.29 14.23 18.26
C GLN A 105 26.53 14.94 17.13
N THR A 106 26.16 14.21 16.09
CA THR A 106 25.57 14.77 14.87
C THR A 106 24.12 15.21 15.07
N LEU A 107 23.38 14.47 15.90
CA LEU A 107 21.94 14.64 16.10
C LEU A 107 21.61 15.17 17.51
N PRO A 108 20.60 16.05 17.64
CA PRO A 108 20.19 16.58 18.93
C PRO A 108 19.33 15.56 19.71
N TRP A 109 19.85 14.39 20.08
CA TRP A 109 19.09 13.26 20.61
C TRP A 109 18.06 13.60 21.68
N VAL A 110 18.45 14.34 22.73
CA VAL A 110 17.53 14.68 23.82
C VAL A 110 16.40 15.59 23.35
N ARG A 111 16.75 16.74 22.75
CA ARG A 111 15.75 17.74 22.34
C ARG A 111 14.93 17.29 21.13
N GLY A 112 15.55 16.55 20.23
CA GLY A 112 14.94 15.95 19.06
C GLY A 112 13.92 14.86 19.43
N THR A 113 14.27 13.96 20.34
CA THR A 113 13.31 12.97 20.87
C THR A 113 12.16 13.66 21.59
N ALA A 114 12.42 14.71 22.38
CA ALA A 114 11.37 15.50 23.01
C ALA A 114 10.42 16.12 21.97
N LEU A 115 10.95 16.69 20.88
CA LEU A 115 10.15 17.21 19.77
C LEU A 115 9.34 16.10 19.09
N MET A 116 9.95 14.95 18.81
CA MET A 116 9.28 13.81 18.19
C MET A 116 8.08 13.35 19.03
N LEU A 117 8.28 13.20 20.34
CA LEU A 117 7.22 12.81 21.27
C LEU A 117 6.15 13.90 21.37
N LEU A 118 6.53 15.17 21.42
CA LEU A 118 5.57 16.28 21.46
C LEU A 118 4.65 16.30 20.23
N ILE A 119 5.14 15.88 19.06
CA ILE A 119 4.35 15.80 17.83
C ILE A 119 3.47 14.55 17.80
N ALA A 120 4.04 13.37 18.10
CA ALA A 120 3.35 12.10 17.89
C ALA A 120 2.48 11.66 19.08
N LEU A 121 2.98 11.83 20.31
CA LEU A 121 2.38 11.28 21.52
C LEU A 121 0.98 11.84 21.84
N PRO A 122 0.65 13.13 21.61
CA PRO A 122 -0.69 13.64 21.91
C PRO A 122 -1.79 12.87 21.18
N TRP A 123 -1.58 12.52 19.90
CA TRP A 123 -2.57 11.75 19.14
C TRP A 123 -2.75 10.33 19.72
N TYR A 124 -1.64 9.66 20.04
CA TYR A 124 -1.68 8.33 20.65
C TYR A 124 -2.43 8.32 21.99
N ILE A 125 -2.18 9.30 22.85
CA ILE A 125 -2.88 9.42 24.14
C ILE A 125 -4.37 9.65 23.91
N LEU A 126 -4.74 10.57 23.01
CA LEU A 126 -6.14 10.86 22.72
C LEU A 126 -6.87 9.67 22.12
N ALA A 127 -6.20 8.87 21.28
CA ALA A 127 -6.76 7.65 20.71
C ALA A 127 -7.07 6.61 21.81
N GLU A 128 -6.15 6.39 22.75
CA GLU A 128 -6.37 5.50 23.89
C GLU A 128 -7.49 5.99 24.81
N LEU A 129 -7.52 7.30 25.12
CA LEU A 129 -8.57 7.87 25.97
C LEU A 129 -9.96 7.78 25.32
N LYS A 130 -10.03 7.92 23.99
CA LYS A 130 -11.30 7.83 23.25
C LYS A 130 -11.76 6.39 23.07
N THR A 131 -10.82 5.46 22.90
CA THR A 131 -11.07 4.05 22.65
C THR A 131 -10.13 3.20 23.51
N PRO A 132 -10.47 2.96 24.80
CA PRO A 132 -9.64 2.17 25.70
C PRO A 132 -9.30 0.79 25.13
N GLY A 133 -8.03 0.39 25.22
CA GLY A 133 -7.51 -0.82 24.59
C GLY A 133 -6.90 -0.61 23.20
N PHE A 134 -6.92 0.63 22.69
CA PHE A 134 -6.28 1.00 21.43
C PHE A 134 -4.79 0.63 21.41
N PHE A 135 -4.03 0.83 22.49
CA PHE A 135 -2.61 0.48 22.52
C PHE A 135 -2.36 -1.03 22.43
N ASP A 136 -3.13 -1.86 23.11
CA ASP A 136 -3.01 -3.31 23.00
C ASP A 136 -3.33 -3.77 21.56
N TYR A 137 -4.39 -3.23 20.98
CA TYR A 137 -4.75 -3.52 19.60
C TYR A 137 -3.69 -3.01 18.60
N PHE A 138 -3.36 -1.72 18.63
CA PHE A 138 -2.52 -1.07 17.64
C PHE A 138 -1.03 -1.44 17.80
N ILE A 139 -0.48 -1.46 19.01
CA ILE A 139 0.93 -1.81 19.19
C ILE A 139 1.07 -3.34 19.17
N ILE A 140 0.37 -4.06 20.07
CA ILE A 140 0.58 -5.50 20.22
C ILE A 140 -0.07 -6.29 19.09
N GLY A 141 -1.33 -6.00 18.76
CA GLY A 141 -2.03 -6.65 17.64
C GLY A 141 -1.40 -6.35 16.29
N GLU A 142 -1.48 -5.10 15.85
CA GLU A 142 -1.14 -4.70 14.47
C GLU A 142 0.36 -4.71 14.14
N HIS A 143 1.26 -4.62 15.14
CA HIS A 143 2.71 -4.64 14.87
C HIS A 143 3.38 -5.95 15.28
N PHE A 144 3.08 -6.50 16.46
CA PHE A 144 3.73 -7.75 16.92
C PHE A 144 3.00 -8.99 16.44
N LYS A 145 1.70 -9.14 16.75
CA LYS A 145 0.92 -10.32 16.36
C LYS A 145 0.81 -10.42 14.83
N ARG A 146 0.50 -9.32 14.14
CA ARG A 146 0.41 -9.29 12.67
C ARG A 146 1.72 -9.67 11.97
N PHE A 147 2.87 -9.35 12.56
CA PHE A 147 4.18 -9.69 11.99
C PHE A 147 4.56 -11.15 12.26
N LEU A 148 4.35 -11.64 13.48
CA LEU A 148 4.79 -12.96 13.93
C LEU A 148 3.80 -14.09 13.60
N VAL A 149 2.50 -13.81 13.55
CA VAL A 149 1.43 -14.79 13.37
C VAL A 149 0.91 -14.73 11.94
N SER A 150 1.19 -15.77 11.15
CA SER A 150 0.59 -15.95 9.81
C SER A 150 -0.92 -16.07 9.91
N GLY A 151 -1.65 -15.36 9.04
CA GLY A 151 -3.11 -15.43 8.99
C GLY A 151 -3.82 -14.82 10.21
N TRP A 152 -3.19 -13.85 10.89
CA TRP A 152 -3.77 -13.18 12.06
C TRP A 152 -5.18 -12.65 11.80
N GLU A 153 -6.17 -13.25 12.46
CA GLU A 153 -7.62 -12.96 12.33
C GLU A 153 -8.07 -11.74 13.16
N GLY A 154 -7.16 -11.14 13.93
CA GLY A 154 -7.49 -9.98 14.77
C GLY A 154 -7.51 -8.65 14.01
N ASP A 155 -7.29 -8.64 12.69
CA ASP A 155 -7.35 -7.43 11.86
C ASP A 155 -8.83 -7.00 11.74
N LEU A 156 -9.22 -6.00 12.53
CA LEU A 156 -10.59 -5.48 12.55
C LEU A 156 -10.94 -4.70 11.27
N TYR A 157 -9.94 -4.25 10.51
CA TYR A 157 -10.11 -3.27 9.44
C TYR A 157 -9.44 -3.65 8.11
N GLY A 158 -8.79 -4.81 8.04
CA GLY A 158 -8.10 -5.31 6.85
C GLY A 158 -8.24 -6.82 6.70
N SER A 159 -7.66 -7.34 5.61
CA SER A 159 -7.57 -8.78 5.37
C SER A 159 -6.12 -9.24 5.51
N ALA A 160 -5.91 -10.30 6.29
CA ALA A 160 -4.60 -10.94 6.38
C ALA A 160 -4.24 -11.57 5.02
N HIS A 161 -3.10 -11.16 4.47
CA HIS A 161 -2.58 -11.69 3.21
C HIS A 161 -1.44 -12.66 3.53
N ASP A 162 -1.81 -13.89 3.87
CA ASP A 162 -0.82 -14.93 4.12
C ASP A 162 -0.07 -15.24 2.82
N ARG A 163 1.25 -15.10 2.87
CA ARG A 163 2.16 -15.29 1.74
C ARG A 163 3.36 -16.08 2.21
N ALA A 164 3.92 -16.88 1.30
CA ALA A 164 5.16 -17.58 1.58
C ALA A 164 6.25 -16.59 2.00
N ARG A 165 6.98 -16.90 3.07
CA ARG A 165 8.09 -16.07 3.56
C ARG A 165 9.11 -15.85 2.43
N GLY A 166 9.62 -14.63 2.33
CA GLY A 166 10.51 -14.22 1.24
C GLY A 166 9.83 -13.75 -0.04
N THR A 167 8.50 -13.83 -0.19
CA THR A 167 7.76 -13.25 -1.34
C THR A 167 8.06 -11.76 -1.53
N ILE A 168 8.41 -11.06 -0.45
CA ILE A 168 8.81 -9.65 -0.46
C ILE A 168 9.96 -9.34 -1.45
N TRP A 169 10.86 -10.28 -1.73
CA TRP A 169 11.94 -10.08 -2.70
C TRP A 169 11.42 -10.04 -4.14
N LEU A 170 10.40 -10.83 -4.46
CA LEU A 170 9.69 -10.72 -5.75
C LEU A 170 8.96 -9.38 -5.84
N TYR A 171 8.34 -8.94 -4.73
CA TYR A 171 7.73 -7.62 -4.67
C TYR A 171 8.75 -6.50 -4.82
N LEU A 172 9.98 -6.66 -4.35
CA LEU A 172 11.05 -5.68 -4.60
C LEU A 172 11.35 -5.56 -6.09
N VAL A 173 11.50 -6.69 -6.80
CA VAL A 173 11.72 -6.69 -8.25
C VAL A 173 10.54 -6.07 -9.00
N GLN A 174 9.31 -6.44 -8.65
CA GLN A 174 8.10 -5.89 -9.28
C GLN A 174 7.94 -4.39 -9.00
N ALA A 175 8.10 -3.98 -7.75
CA ALA A 175 7.92 -2.60 -7.31
C ALA A 175 8.96 -1.66 -7.92
N SER A 176 10.20 -2.14 -8.04
CA SER A 176 11.30 -1.37 -8.63
C SER A 176 11.44 -1.52 -10.14
N PHE A 177 10.61 -2.34 -10.79
CA PHE A 177 10.67 -2.54 -12.24
C PHE A 177 10.44 -1.21 -12.99
N PRO A 178 11.20 -0.92 -14.07
CA PRO A 178 12.30 -1.72 -14.63
C PRO A 178 13.66 -1.51 -13.93
N TRP A 179 13.77 -0.46 -13.12
CA TRP A 179 15.03 0.05 -12.57
C TRP A 179 15.76 -0.91 -11.63
N GLY A 180 15.07 -1.75 -10.86
CA GLY A 180 15.72 -2.75 -10.02
C GLY A 180 16.55 -3.76 -10.83
N LEU A 181 16.04 -4.16 -12.00
CA LEU A 181 16.77 -5.04 -12.93
C LEU A 181 17.96 -4.32 -13.56
N ILE A 182 17.78 -3.05 -13.94
CA ILE A 182 18.85 -2.21 -14.48
C ILE A 182 19.95 -2.02 -13.43
N ALA A 183 19.59 -1.76 -12.18
CA ALA A 183 20.53 -1.62 -11.08
C ALA A 183 21.33 -2.91 -10.86
N ALA A 184 20.67 -4.07 -10.82
CA ALA A 184 21.32 -5.36 -10.66
C ALA A 184 22.28 -5.67 -11.82
N ALA A 185 21.85 -5.45 -13.07
CA ALA A 185 22.68 -5.69 -14.26
C ALA A 185 23.89 -4.75 -14.32
N THR A 186 23.69 -3.44 -14.10
CA THR A 186 24.77 -2.45 -14.09
C THR A 186 25.77 -2.69 -12.96
N TRP A 187 25.29 -3.11 -11.78
CA TRP A 187 26.15 -3.50 -10.67
C TRP A 187 26.96 -4.77 -11.01
N ALA A 188 26.33 -5.82 -11.53
CA ALA A 188 27.02 -7.05 -11.92
C ALA A 188 28.09 -6.80 -12.99
N TRP A 189 27.80 -5.99 -14.01
CA TRP A 189 28.80 -5.59 -15.01
C TRP A 189 29.95 -4.78 -14.41
N SER A 190 29.69 -3.95 -13.40
CA SER A 190 30.74 -3.18 -12.73
C SER A 190 31.72 -4.06 -11.95
N LEU A 191 31.30 -5.24 -11.49
CA LEU A 191 32.18 -6.23 -10.83
C LEU A 191 33.08 -6.96 -11.82
N LEU A 192 32.66 -7.07 -13.09
CA LEU A 192 33.38 -7.77 -14.16
C LEU A 192 34.34 -6.86 -14.93
N GLY A 193 34.15 -5.54 -14.88
CA GLY A 193 34.98 -4.56 -15.59
C GLY A 193 36.21 -4.10 -14.79
N LYS A 194 37.36 -3.96 -15.46
CA LYS A 194 38.50 -3.16 -14.96
C LYS A 194 38.19 -1.67 -15.15
N GLN A 195 37.25 -1.12 -14.38
CA GLN A 195 36.88 0.29 -14.52
C GLN A 195 37.65 1.11 -13.50
N SER A 196 38.41 2.10 -14.00
CA SER A 196 39.24 3.00 -13.19
C SER A 196 38.39 3.67 -12.10
N SER A 197 39.00 3.78 -10.93
CA SER A 197 38.46 4.34 -9.69
C SER A 197 38.45 5.88 -9.66
N ASP A 198 38.70 6.55 -10.77
CA ASP A 198 39.01 7.99 -10.71
C ASP A 198 37.79 8.93 -10.83
N ASP A 199 36.61 8.42 -11.20
CA ASP A 199 35.36 9.21 -11.32
C ASP A 199 34.32 8.85 -10.22
N ILE A 200 34.80 8.36 -9.08
CA ILE A 200 33.93 7.70 -8.11
C ILE A 200 33.01 8.70 -7.38
N TRP A 201 31.75 8.29 -7.26
CA TRP A 201 30.83 8.62 -6.16
C TRP A 201 31.47 8.35 -4.79
N HIS A 202 32.46 9.16 -4.41
CA HIS A 202 33.02 9.15 -3.08
C HIS A 202 32.18 10.09 -2.26
N THR A 203 31.26 9.52 -1.50
CA THR A 203 30.74 10.25 -0.35
C THR A 203 31.95 10.60 0.52
N GLN A 204 32.19 11.90 0.74
CA GLN A 204 33.33 12.37 1.56
C GLN A 204 33.31 11.77 2.98
N TYR A 205 32.15 11.23 3.40
CA TYR A 205 31.96 10.51 4.65
C TYR A 205 32.00 8.98 4.50
N PRO A 206 32.72 8.26 5.39
CA PRO A 206 32.80 6.79 5.36
C PRO A 206 31.44 6.10 5.49
N GLY A 207 31.19 5.09 4.66
CA GLY A 207 30.08 4.14 4.82
C GLY A 207 28.70 4.63 4.41
N LEU A 208 28.54 5.84 3.86
CA LEU A 208 27.22 6.33 3.46
C LEU A 208 26.56 5.47 2.37
N THR A 209 27.34 4.94 1.43
CA THR A 209 26.84 3.95 0.46
C THR A 209 26.27 2.71 1.16
N THR A 210 26.94 2.22 2.20
CA THR A 210 26.45 1.09 3.01
C THR A 210 25.11 1.42 3.67
N MET A 211 24.95 2.64 4.21
CA MET A 211 23.68 3.09 4.78
C MET A 211 22.56 3.13 3.74
N LEU A 212 22.84 3.62 2.52
CA LEU A 212 21.85 3.67 1.44
C LEU A 212 21.46 2.27 0.94
N ILE A 213 22.41 1.35 0.81
CA ILE A 213 22.13 -0.05 0.48
C ILE A 213 21.27 -0.68 1.58
N ALA A 214 21.64 -0.48 2.85
CA ALA A 214 20.87 -0.98 3.97
C ALA A 214 19.45 -0.36 4.00
N ALA A 215 19.30 0.94 3.68
CA ALA A 215 18.01 1.62 3.59
C ALA A 215 17.14 1.09 2.44
N ALA A 216 17.75 0.81 1.28
CA ALA A 216 17.05 0.22 0.14
C ALA A 216 16.56 -1.21 0.43
N LEU A 217 17.34 -2.00 1.16
CA LEU A 217 17.07 -3.42 1.39
C LEU A 217 16.33 -3.72 2.70
N THR A 218 16.36 -2.81 3.68
CA THR A 218 15.74 -3.02 5.00
C THR A 218 14.27 -3.47 4.92
N PRO A 219 13.39 -2.86 4.10
CA PRO A 219 12.02 -3.35 4.00
C PRO A 219 11.96 -4.82 3.53
N ALA A 220 12.76 -5.21 2.54
CA ALA A 220 12.81 -6.59 2.05
C ALA A 220 13.35 -7.56 3.12
N VAL A 221 14.44 -7.20 3.79
CA VAL A 221 15.04 -8.01 4.86
C VAL A 221 14.07 -8.17 6.03
N PHE A 222 13.49 -7.08 6.52
CA PHE A 222 12.59 -7.10 7.66
C PHE A 222 11.32 -7.91 7.37
N PHE A 223 10.64 -7.65 6.26
CA PHE A 223 9.41 -8.35 5.91
C PHE A 223 9.62 -9.76 5.34
N THR A 224 10.87 -10.21 5.17
CA THR A 224 11.14 -11.63 4.85
C THR A 224 10.62 -12.54 5.96
N PHE A 225 10.63 -12.07 7.21
CA PHE A 225 10.18 -12.84 8.37
C PHE A 225 8.68 -12.69 8.69
N SER A 226 7.97 -11.78 8.01
CA SER A 226 6.55 -11.55 8.24
C SER A 226 5.68 -12.61 7.57
N GLY A 227 4.68 -13.13 8.29
CA GLY A 227 3.64 -14.00 7.73
C GLY A 227 2.62 -13.25 6.85
N ASN A 228 2.45 -11.95 7.09
CA ASN A 228 1.51 -11.10 6.35
C ASN A 228 2.26 -10.00 5.62
N VAL A 229 2.31 -10.07 4.28
CA VAL A 229 3.12 -9.16 3.47
C VAL A 229 2.31 -8.56 2.32
N LEU A 230 2.38 -7.23 2.21
CA LEU A 230 1.86 -6.48 1.08
C LEU A 230 3.01 -6.02 0.19
N TRP A 231 2.76 -5.98 -1.12
CA TRP A 231 3.74 -5.52 -2.10
C TRP A 231 4.14 -4.04 -1.89
N THR A 232 3.27 -3.22 -1.31
CA THR A 232 3.54 -1.80 -1.00
C THR A 232 4.58 -1.63 0.12
N TYR A 233 4.86 -2.66 0.91
CA TYR A 233 5.81 -2.57 2.02
C TYR A 233 7.25 -2.29 1.58
N ILE A 234 7.55 -2.49 0.30
CA ILE A 234 8.84 -2.12 -0.31
C ILE A 234 8.99 -0.61 -0.52
N LEU A 235 7.88 0.15 -0.63
CA LEU A 235 7.89 1.56 -1.02
C LEU A 235 8.90 2.42 -0.24
N PRO A 236 9.07 2.29 1.09
CA PRO A 236 10.05 3.07 1.85
C PRO A 236 11.52 2.88 1.45
N GLY A 237 11.86 1.76 0.78
CA GLY A 237 13.22 1.46 0.31
C GLY A 237 13.52 1.99 -1.10
N LEU A 238 12.48 2.25 -1.91
CA LEU A 238 12.62 2.64 -3.31
C LEU A 238 13.36 3.97 -3.55
N PRO A 239 13.18 5.03 -2.73
CA PRO A 239 13.94 6.28 -2.90
C PRO A 239 15.46 6.05 -2.83
N PHE A 240 15.92 5.18 -1.95
CA PHE A 240 17.34 4.87 -1.79
C PHE A 240 17.86 3.98 -2.93
N LEU A 241 17.05 3.02 -3.38
CA LEU A 241 17.36 2.24 -4.57
C LEU A 241 17.49 3.14 -5.82
N ALA A 242 16.61 4.14 -5.95
CA ALA A 242 16.66 5.11 -7.05
C ALA A 242 17.93 5.95 -7.01
N ILE A 243 18.34 6.44 -5.83
CA ILE A 243 19.61 7.17 -5.64
C ILE A 243 20.81 6.30 -6.03
N LEU A 244 20.86 5.04 -5.57
CA LEU A 244 21.93 4.11 -5.90
C LEU A 244 21.99 3.82 -7.41
N THR A 245 20.82 3.60 -8.03
CA THR A 245 20.71 3.33 -9.47
C THR A 245 21.18 4.52 -10.30
N ALA A 246 20.79 5.74 -9.91
CA ALA A 246 21.23 6.97 -10.58
C ALA A 246 22.77 7.13 -10.52
N GLY A 247 23.38 6.83 -9.38
CA GLY A 247 24.84 6.83 -9.23
C GLY A 247 25.53 5.80 -10.12
N LEU A 248 24.98 4.58 -10.23
CA LEU A 248 25.52 3.53 -11.10
C LEU A 248 25.44 3.88 -12.59
N LEU A 249 24.36 4.52 -13.03
CA LEU A 249 24.20 4.96 -14.42
C LEU A 249 25.21 6.04 -14.80
N GLN A 250 25.38 7.04 -13.92
CA GLN A 250 26.35 8.13 -14.11
C GLN A 250 27.79 7.59 -14.14
N ARG A 251 28.15 6.68 -13.22
CA ARG A 251 29.49 6.06 -13.17
C ARG A 251 29.87 5.35 -14.47
N ASN A 252 28.91 4.73 -15.14
CA ASN A 252 29.20 3.96 -16.33
C ASN A 252 29.38 4.81 -17.59
N GLY A 253 28.84 6.04 -17.62
CA GLY A 253 29.12 7.07 -18.65
C GLY A 253 28.82 6.68 -20.12
N LYS A 254 28.36 5.47 -20.40
CA LYS A 254 28.15 4.95 -21.76
C LYS A 254 26.89 5.58 -22.39
N PRO A 255 26.99 6.26 -23.55
CA PRO A 255 25.84 6.87 -24.21
C PRO A 255 24.71 5.88 -24.52
N SER A 256 25.05 4.62 -24.83
CA SER A 256 24.05 3.56 -25.05
C SER A 256 23.25 3.22 -23.80
N LEU A 257 23.90 3.21 -22.63
CA LEU A 257 23.24 2.96 -21.35
C LEU A 257 22.30 4.12 -20.99
N THR A 258 22.71 5.36 -21.25
CA THR A 258 21.85 6.54 -21.04
C THR A 258 20.63 6.52 -21.95
N LYS A 259 20.78 6.16 -23.23
CA LYS A 259 19.64 5.98 -24.17
C LYS A 259 18.69 4.89 -23.69
N PHE A 260 19.23 3.76 -23.23
CA PHE A 260 18.44 2.67 -22.69
C PHE A 260 17.72 3.06 -21.40
N ALA A 261 18.38 3.77 -20.49
CA ALA A 261 17.76 4.30 -19.27
C ALA A 261 16.64 5.29 -19.59
N LEU A 262 16.83 6.16 -20.59
CA LEU A 262 15.80 7.09 -21.03
C LEU A 262 14.60 6.36 -21.67
N ALA A 263 14.83 5.32 -22.48
CA ALA A 263 13.74 4.48 -22.99
C ALA A 263 13.00 3.75 -21.85
N SER A 264 13.75 3.24 -20.86
CA SER A 264 13.21 2.53 -19.70
C SER A 264 12.34 3.42 -18.81
N SER A 265 12.67 4.71 -18.69
CA SER A 265 11.87 5.66 -17.89
C SER A 265 10.46 5.87 -18.47
N LEU A 266 10.28 5.65 -19.78
CA LEU A 266 8.98 5.79 -20.43
C LEU A 266 8.09 4.54 -20.32
N ALA A 267 8.67 3.38 -20.00
CA ALA A 267 7.94 2.11 -20.01
C ALA A 267 6.74 2.10 -19.06
N ILE A 268 6.94 2.47 -17.79
CA ILE A 268 5.86 2.49 -16.79
C ILE A 268 4.81 3.57 -17.08
N PRO A 269 5.16 4.83 -17.38
CA PRO A 269 4.18 5.84 -17.76
C PRO A 269 3.35 5.45 -18.99
N ILE A 270 3.95 4.87 -20.02
CA ILE A 270 3.24 4.41 -21.22
C ILE A 270 2.26 3.28 -20.88
N LEU A 271 2.73 2.24 -20.17
CA LEU A 271 1.89 1.13 -19.75
C LEU A 271 0.75 1.59 -18.83
N GLY A 272 1.05 2.48 -17.88
CA GLY A 272 0.06 3.07 -16.98
C GLY A 272 -0.98 3.90 -17.72
N THR A 273 -0.57 4.71 -18.69
CA THR A 273 -1.47 5.51 -19.53
C THR A 273 -2.35 4.61 -20.40
N ALA A 274 -1.77 3.58 -21.04
CA ALA A 274 -2.51 2.62 -21.86
C ALA A 274 -3.53 1.83 -21.01
N ALA A 275 -3.13 1.36 -19.83
CA ALA A 275 -4.03 0.69 -18.89
C ALA A 275 -5.15 1.63 -18.42
N GLY A 276 -4.81 2.87 -18.06
CA GLY A 276 -5.79 3.90 -17.67
C GLY A 276 -6.80 4.20 -18.77
N ALA A 277 -6.34 4.36 -20.01
CA ALA A 277 -7.21 4.56 -21.17
C ALA A 277 -8.12 3.34 -21.42
N TRP A 278 -7.58 2.12 -21.29
CA TRP A 278 -8.37 0.91 -21.41
C TRP A 278 -9.47 0.81 -20.34
N PHE A 279 -9.16 1.14 -19.08
CA PHE A 279 -10.15 1.17 -18.00
C PHE A 279 -11.15 2.32 -18.14
N ALA A 280 -10.78 3.44 -18.75
CA ALA A 280 -11.72 4.52 -19.04
C ALA A 280 -12.78 4.09 -20.07
N VAL A 281 -12.42 3.24 -21.04
CA VAL A 281 -13.35 2.68 -22.04
C VAL A 281 -14.06 1.42 -21.51
N ASN A 282 -13.44 0.68 -20.59
CA ASN A 282 -13.98 -0.57 -20.01
C ASN A 282 -14.13 -0.49 -18.48
N PRO A 283 -14.86 0.50 -17.95
CA PRO A 283 -14.91 0.74 -16.51
C PRO A 283 -15.56 -0.40 -15.72
N GLY A 284 -16.48 -1.16 -16.34
CA GLY A 284 -17.08 -2.37 -15.75
C GLY A 284 -16.09 -3.51 -15.47
N GLN A 285 -14.86 -3.43 -15.98
CA GLN A 285 -13.78 -4.36 -15.66
C GLN A 285 -13.03 -3.98 -14.37
N LEU A 286 -13.26 -2.80 -13.79
CA LEU A 286 -12.66 -2.47 -12.50
C LEU A 286 -13.32 -3.28 -11.38
N LYS A 287 -12.54 -3.66 -10.37
CA LYS A 287 -13.05 -4.30 -9.14
C LYS A 287 -13.67 -3.24 -8.23
N THR A 288 -14.76 -2.65 -8.67
CA THR A 288 -15.49 -1.57 -7.99
C THR A 288 -16.98 -1.75 -8.20
N GLU A 289 -17.78 -1.34 -7.21
CA GLU A 289 -19.24 -1.33 -7.32
C GLU A 289 -19.79 0.05 -7.73
N ARG A 290 -18.93 1.00 -8.08
CA ARG A 290 -19.33 2.38 -8.46
C ARG A 290 -20.42 2.40 -9.51
N GLU A 291 -20.18 1.73 -10.64
CA GLU A 291 -21.11 1.77 -11.77
C GLU A 291 -22.39 1.00 -11.48
N LEU A 292 -22.27 -0.11 -10.74
CA LEU A 292 -23.43 -0.90 -10.34
C LEU A 292 -24.36 -0.06 -9.47
N VAL A 293 -23.82 0.61 -8.46
CA VAL A 293 -24.58 1.51 -7.58
C VAL A 293 -25.17 2.66 -8.38
N GLN A 294 -24.40 3.30 -9.27
CA GLN A 294 -24.91 4.39 -10.11
C GLN A 294 -26.05 3.97 -11.04
N ARG A 295 -25.98 2.76 -11.62
CA ARG A 295 -27.06 2.24 -12.46
C ARG A 295 -28.30 1.89 -11.66
N ILE A 296 -28.16 1.35 -10.46
CA ILE A 296 -29.29 1.07 -9.56
C ILE A 296 -29.95 2.38 -9.10
N ASP A 297 -29.16 3.37 -8.68
CA ASP A 297 -29.65 4.69 -8.25
C ASP A 297 -30.36 5.46 -9.38
N ALA A 298 -29.99 5.18 -10.64
CA ALA A 298 -30.66 5.73 -11.81
C ALA A 298 -32.00 5.02 -12.17
N MET A 299 -32.31 3.87 -11.55
CA MET A 299 -33.58 3.17 -11.79
C MET A 299 -34.70 3.82 -10.97
N PRO A 300 -35.82 4.26 -11.57
CA PRO A 300 -36.90 4.94 -10.84
C PRO A 300 -37.56 4.09 -9.73
N GLU A 301 -37.47 2.76 -9.83
CA GLU A 301 -38.09 1.81 -8.92
C GLU A 301 -37.24 1.48 -7.68
N TYR A 302 -35.95 1.83 -7.70
CA TYR A 302 -34.99 1.37 -6.69
C TYR A 302 -34.14 2.52 -6.17
N SER A 303 -33.66 2.35 -4.95
CA SER A 303 -32.64 3.16 -4.34
C SER A 303 -31.45 2.29 -3.91
N PRO A 304 -30.28 2.89 -3.63
CA PRO A 304 -29.15 2.16 -3.05
C PRO A 304 -29.48 1.42 -1.74
N ALA A 305 -30.49 1.88 -0.99
CA ALA A 305 -30.95 1.21 0.23
C ALA A 305 -31.67 -0.12 -0.05
N ASP A 306 -32.19 -0.30 -1.26
CA ASP A 306 -32.86 -1.52 -1.69
C ASP A 306 -31.88 -2.63 -2.11
N LEU A 307 -30.58 -2.34 -2.12
CA LEU A 307 -29.51 -3.27 -2.48
C LEU A 307 -29.00 -4.04 -1.24
N PHE A 308 -29.17 -5.35 -1.27
CA PHE A 308 -28.74 -6.29 -0.23
C PHE A 308 -27.60 -7.16 -0.75
N TYR A 309 -26.41 -7.03 -0.16
CA TYR A 309 -25.30 -7.95 -0.42
C TYR A 309 -25.44 -9.21 0.45
N LEU A 310 -25.19 -10.38 -0.14
CA LEU A 310 -25.12 -11.61 0.63
C LEU A 310 -23.87 -11.65 1.50
N ASP A 311 -24.07 -11.99 2.77
CA ASP A 311 -23.08 -12.14 3.84
C ASP A 311 -22.33 -10.83 4.17
N GLU A 312 -21.57 -10.26 3.23
CA GLU A 312 -20.80 -9.03 3.43
C GLU A 312 -20.86 -8.08 2.21
N ALA A 313 -21.08 -6.79 2.49
CA ALA A 313 -20.98 -5.74 1.49
C ALA A 313 -19.52 -5.31 1.29
N PRO A 314 -18.99 -5.35 0.05
CA PRO A 314 -17.62 -4.91 -0.22
C PRO A 314 -17.47 -3.43 0.10
N PHE A 315 -16.28 -3.01 0.54
CA PHE A 315 -15.99 -1.62 0.90
C PHE A 315 -16.45 -0.61 -0.17
N SER A 316 -16.22 -0.92 -1.45
CA SER A 316 -16.66 -0.05 -2.55
C SER A 316 -18.17 0.14 -2.60
N ALA A 317 -18.97 -0.89 -2.31
CA ALA A 317 -20.43 -0.74 -2.26
C ALA A 317 -20.83 0.19 -1.11
N ARG A 318 -20.29 -0.02 0.10
CA ARG A 318 -20.52 0.85 1.26
C ARG A 318 -20.14 2.30 0.97
N PHE A 319 -19.00 2.52 0.32
CA PHE A 319 -18.53 3.86 -0.03
C PHE A 319 -19.44 4.57 -1.03
N TYR A 320 -19.76 3.94 -2.16
CA TYR A 320 -20.56 4.58 -3.22
C TYR A 320 -22.04 4.72 -2.88
N THR A 321 -22.56 3.91 -1.94
CA THR A 321 -23.91 4.06 -1.38
C THR A 321 -23.97 4.99 -0.17
N GLN A 322 -22.85 5.60 0.24
CA GLN A 322 -22.74 6.43 1.45
C GLN A 322 -23.25 5.71 2.72
N GLY A 323 -23.02 4.39 2.80
CA GLY A 323 -23.42 3.56 3.94
C GLY A 323 -24.87 3.10 3.93
N GLN A 324 -25.65 3.36 2.87
CA GLN A 324 -27.05 2.94 2.77
C GLN A 324 -27.23 1.46 2.39
N VAL A 325 -26.18 0.81 1.87
CA VAL A 325 -26.25 -0.59 1.45
C VAL A 325 -26.50 -1.54 2.63
N ASN A 326 -27.34 -2.54 2.42
CA ASN A 326 -27.67 -3.55 3.42
C ASN A 326 -26.93 -4.87 3.16
N THR A 327 -26.80 -5.70 4.21
CA THR A 327 -26.32 -7.07 4.11
C THR A 327 -27.37 -8.06 4.62
N VAL A 328 -27.37 -9.27 4.05
CA VAL A 328 -28.22 -10.36 4.52
C VAL A 328 -27.43 -11.66 4.55
N ASP A 329 -27.46 -12.36 5.67
CA ASP A 329 -26.83 -13.67 5.79
C ASP A 329 -27.54 -14.66 4.86
N SER A 330 -26.76 -15.34 4.04
CA SER A 330 -27.25 -16.34 3.09
C SER A 330 -28.10 -17.44 3.76
N LYS A 331 -27.80 -17.85 5.00
CA LYS A 331 -28.60 -18.81 5.78
C LYS A 331 -29.95 -18.25 6.18
N ILE A 332 -30.00 -16.98 6.61
CA ILE A 332 -31.26 -16.32 6.96
C ILE A 332 -32.11 -16.18 5.71
N LEU A 333 -31.51 -15.76 4.60
CA LEU A 333 -32.21 -15.66 3.32
C LEU A 333 -32.81 -17.02 2.91
N LYS A 334 -32.07 -18.12 3.01
CA LYS A 334 -32.59 -19.48 2.74
C LYS A 334 -33.84 -19.80 3.54
N SER A 335 -33.92 -19.36 4.79
CA SER A 335 -35.07 -19.63 5.68
C SER A 335 -36.26 -18.69 5.48
N GLN A 336 -36.07 -17.49 4.91
CA GLN A 336 -37.07 -16.42 4.92
C GLN A 336 -37.48 -15.89 3.54
N ILE A 337 -36.79 -16.26 2.45
CA ILE A 337 -37.03 -15.70 1.10
C ILE A 337 -38.47 -15.89 0.59
N ALA A 338 -39.21 -16.85 1.15
CA ALA A 338 -40.62 -17.12 0.84
C ALA A 338 -41.60 -16.18 1.55
N SER A 339 -41.13 -15.25 2.41
CA SER A 339 -41.98 -14.24 3.03
C SER A 339 -42.13 -13.00 2.14
N ASP A 340 -43.32 -12.39 2.12
CA ASP A 340 -43.65 -11.18 1.35
C ASP A 340 -42.68 -10.00 1.61
N TYR A 341 -42.03 -9.99 2.78
CA TYR A 341 -41.05 -8.98 3.18
C TYR A 341 -39.82 -8.89 2.25
N TRP A 342 -39.44 -10.00 1.62
CA TRP A 342 -38.26 -10.04 0.74
C TRP A 342 -38.60 -9.87 -0.74
N ALA A 343 -39.88 -9.97 -1.08
CA ALA A 343 -40.32 -10.13 -2.45
C ALA A 343 -40.74 -8.82 -3.14
N LYS A 344 -40.81 -7.71 -2.39
CA LYS A 344 -41.20 -6.41 -2.93
C LYS A 344 -40.10 -5.37 -2.76
N GLY A 345 -39.62 -4.85 -3.88
CA GLY A 345 -38.74 -3.68 -3.96
C GLY A 345 -37.27 -3.91 -3.62
N LYS A 346 -36.84 -5.15 -3.33
CA LYS A 346 -35.45 -5.44 -2.92
C LYS A 346 -34.63 -6.11 -4.02
N LEU A 347 -33.36 -5.74 -4.08
CA LEU A 347 -32.36 -6.26 -4.98
C LEU A 347 -31.29 -7.02 -4.19
N PHE A 348 -30.90 -8.20 -4.67
CA PHE A 348 -29.92 -9.05 -4.00
C PHE A 348 -28.66 -9.20 -4.84
N ALA A 349 -27.53 -8.74 -4.30
CA ALA A 349 -26.21 -8.84 -4.91
C ALA A 349 -25.47 -10.07 -4.40
N GLU A 350 -25.12 -10.97 -5.32
CA GLU A 350 -24.39 -12.21 -5.05
C GLU A 350 -23.03 -12.23 -5.77
N MET A 351 -21.99 -12.68 -5.07
CA MET A 351 -20.64 -12.76 -5.64
C MET A 351 -20.56 -13.86 -6.73
N LYS A 352 -19.92 -13.54 -7.86
CA LYS A 352 -19.63 -14.50 -8.93
C LYS A 352 -18.55 -15.48 -8.49
N GLY A 353 -18.73 -16.77 -8.77
CA GLY A 353 -17.70 -17.80 -8.50
C GLY A 353 -18.23 -19.19 -8.13
N GLY A 354 -19.52 -19.31 -7.81
CA GLY A 354 -20.19 -20.59 -7.48
C GLY A 354 -21.58 -20.70 -8.10
N GLN A 355 -22.32 -21.75 -7.70
CA GLN A 355 -23.74 -21.87 -8.01
C GLN A 355 -24.52 -20.75 -7.30
N SER A 356 -25.46 -20.13 -8.02
CA SER A 356 -26.20 -18.99 -7.48
C SER A 356 -27.20 -19.45 -6.43
N VAL A 357 -26.98 -19.05 -5.19
CA VAL A 357 -27.86 -19.26 -4.04
C VAL A 357 -29.21 -18.62 -4.30
N ILE A 358 -29.23 -17.42 -4.90
CA ILE A 358 -30.47 -16.72 -5.20
C ILE A 358 -31.29 -17.49 -6.24
N LYS A 359 -30.67 -18.00 -7.31
CA LYS A 359 -31.37 -18.82 -8.31
C LYS A 359 -31.81 -20.18 -7.79
N GLN A 360 -31.10 -20.77 -6.84
CA GLN A 360 -31.53 -22.00 -6.17
C GLN A 360 -32.78 -21.76 -5.30
N LEU A 361 -32.82 -20.63 -4.60
CA LEU A 361 -33.90 -20.29 -3.68
C LEU A 361 -35.13 -19.70 -4.37
N ALA A 362 -34.92 -18.88 -5.37
CA ALA A 362 -35.97 -18.27 -6.19
C ALA A 362 -35.61 -18.47 -7.67
N PRO A 363 -35.99 -19.61 -8.29
CA PRO A 363 -35.70 -19.87 -9.70
C PRO A 363 -36.24 -18.77 -10.63
N SER A 364 -37.36 -18.15 -10.24
CA SER A 364 -38.00 -17.01 -10.90
C SER A 364 -37.26 -15.68 -10.76
N ALA A 365 -36.21 -15.60 -9.93
CA ALA A 365 -35.46 -14.36 -9.73
C ALA A 365 -34.88 -13.86 -11.04
N LYS A 366 -35.14 -12.60 -11.37
CA LYS A 366 -34.70 -11.95 -12.61
C LYS A 366 -33.36 -11.30 -12.39
N LEU A 367 -32.39 -11.55 -13.27
CA LEU A 367 -31.12 -10.80 -13.27
C LEU A 367 -31.41 -9.39 -13.78
N ILE A 368 -31.14 -8.38 -12.96
CA ILE A 368 -31.36 -6.95 -13.28
C ILE A 368 -30.06 -6.30 -13.76
N ASP A 369 -28.96 -6.60 -13.07
CA ASP A 369 -27.65 -6.01 -13.40
C ASP A 369 -26.51 -6.94 -12.96
N SER A 370 -25.28 -6.65 -13.38
CA SER A 370 -24.08 -7.28 -12.87
C SER A 370 -22.87 -6.36 -12.94
N SER A 371 -21.96 -6.51 -11.98
CA SER A 371 -20.61 -5.94 -12.03
C SER A 371 -19.58 -7.01 -12.36
N ARG A 372 -18.28 -6.68 -12.41
CA ARG A 372 -17.22 -7.69 -12.53
C ARG A 372 -17.32 -8.77 -11.46
N ARG A 373 -17.74 -8.40 -10.24
CA ARG A 373 -17.74 -9.28 -9.07
C ARG A 373 -19.12 -9.79 -8.67
N TYR A 374 -20.19 -9.04 -8.94
CA TYR A 374 -21.52 -9.38 -8.42
C TYR A 374 -22.56 -9.53 -9.53
N ARG A 375 -23.59 -10.32 -9.26
CA ARG A 375 -24.84 -10.39 -10.02
C ARG A 375 -25.95 -9.88 -9.13
N VAL A 376 -26.80 -8.99 -9.65
CA VAL A 376 -27.91 -8.40 -8.91
C VAL A 376 -29.22 -8.95 -9.42
N TYR A 377 -29.97 -9.56 -8.51
CA TYR A 377 -31.22 -10.23 -8.81
C TYR A 377 -32.38 -9.51 -8.13
N GLN A 378 -33.49 -9.39 -8.86
CA GLN A 378 -34.79 -9.07 -8.30
C GLN A 378 -35.52 -10.39 -8.01
N VAL A 379 -35.98 -10.57 -6.78
CA VAL A 379 -36.80 -11.71 -6.38
C VAL A 379 -38.26 -11.31 -6.51
N ALA A 380 -39.06 -12.12 -7.19
CA ALA A 380 -40.51 -11.92 -7.30
C ALA A 380 -41.22 -12.52 -6.08
N PRO A 381 -42.45 -12.06 -5.73
CA PRO A 381 -43.32 -12.73 -4.77
C PRO A 381 -43.45 -14.21 -5.09
N VAL A 382 -43.04 -15.07 -4.15
CA VAL A 382 -43.35 -16.49 -4.23
C VAL A 382 -44.84 -16.59 -3.94
N ALA A 383 -45.66 -16.80 -4.97
CA ALA A 383 -47.08 -17.05 -4.76
C ALA A 383 -47.23 -18.26 -3.82
N ASN A 384 -47.91 -18.07 -2.68
CA ASN A 384 -48.19 -19.08 -1.66
C ASN A 384 -48.46 -20.45 -2.29
N GLN A 385 -47.52 -21.39 -2.17
CA GLN A 385 -47.74 -22.81 -2.49
C GLN A 385 -48.32 -23.57 -1.29
N PHE A 386 -49.19 -22.94 -0.51
CA PHE A 386 -49.98 -23.64 0.51
C PHE A 386 -51.45 -23.46 0.16
N PRO A 387 -52.19 -24.54 -0.18
CA PRO A 387 -53.60 -24.44 -0.49
C PRO A 387 -54.35 -23.98 0.77
N ASP A 388 -55.22 -22.98 0.60
CA ASP A 388 -56.15 -22.51 1.61
C ASP A 388 -56.83 -23.69 2.30
N VAL A 389 -56.52 -23.90 3.59
CA VAL A 389 -57.33 -24.75 4.44
C VAL A 389 -58.66 -24.02 4.63
N LYS A 390 -59.64 -24.38 3.79
CA LYS A 390 -61.03 -23.97 3.94
C LYS A 390 -61.49 -24.27 5.36
N THR A 391 -61.70 -23.23 6.15
CA THR A 391 -62.48 -23.30 7.39
C THR A 391 -63.90 -23.75 7.04
N ALA A 392 -64.28 -24.94 7.49
CA ALA A 392 -65.64 -25.45 7.39
C ALA A 392 -66.61 -24.55 8.21
N PRO A 393 -67.87 -24.36 7.77
CA PRO A 393 -68.84 -23.58 8.51
C PRO A 393 -69.30 -24.36 9.75
N LYS A 394 -69.29 -23.70 10.91
CA LYS A 394 -69.97 -24.21 12.11
C LYS A 394 -71.49 -24.17 11.86
N GLY A 395 -72.11 -25.34 11.95
CA GLY A 395 -73.57 -25.50 11.95
C GLY A 395 -74.22 -24.96 13.21
N GLN A 396 -75.53 -24.77 13.08
CA GLN A 396 -76.51 -24.18 14.01
C GLN A 396 -76.46 -24.67 15.46
#